data_AF-A0A383EF71-F1
#
_entry.id   AF-A0A383EF71-F1
#
_cell.length_a   1.000
_cell.length_b   1.000
_cell.length_c   1.000
_cell.angle_alpha   90.00
_cell.angle_beta   90.00
_cell.angle_gamma   90.00
#
_symmetry.space_group_name_H-M   'P 1'
#
loop_
_entity.id
_entity.type
_entity.pdbx_description
1 polymer ?
#
loop_
_entity_poly.entity_id
_entity_poly.type
_entity_poly.pdbx_seq_one_letter_code
_entity_poly.pdbx_strand_id
1 'polypeptide(L)'
;MPVSIISSNQESGRLSRSQVNQLIDLDRYPIDQLESDAGRDLIEICRNNLAIQAIALLPGFIRPNAISEITEEAQGLVNQAHRYDQPRAAFYEHPNHQHRARDDDGWSTLRSKRHPNRYCQILNYQIPNNSNLR
;
A
#
# COMPACT_ATOMS: atom_id res chain seq x y z
N MET A 1 -15.26 -23.76 -12.50
CA MET A 1 -15.36 -22.86 -11.33
C MET A 1 -14.01 -22.89 -10.63
N PRO A 2 -13.17 -21.84 -10.71
CA PRO A 2 -11.94 -21.81 -9.95
C PRO A 2 -12.32 -21.60 -8.48
N VAL A 3 -12.00 -22.60 -7.65
CA VAL A 3 -12.15 -22.52 -6.19
C VAL A 3 -11.15 -21.47 -5.71
N SER A 4 -11.64 -20.38 -5.13
CA SER A 4 -10.79 -19.46 -4.37
C SER A 4 -10.25 -20.23 -3.18
N ILE A 5 -9.01 -20.73 -3.30
CA ILE A 5 -8.24 -21.27 -2.19
C ILE A 5 -7.81 -20.07 -1.35
N ILE A 6 -8.74 -19.53 -0.56
CA ILE A 6 -8.37 -18.68 0.57
C ILE A 6 -7.62 -19.62 1.49
N SER A 7 -6.29 -19.48 1.49
CA SER A 7 -5.35 -20.33 2.21
C SER A 7 -5.72 -20.35 3.69
N SER A 8 -6.47 -21.38 4.09
CA SER A 8 -6.93 -21.60 5.47
C SER A 8 -5.90 -22.37 6.30
N ASN A 9 -4.67 -22.51 5.80
CA ASN A 9 -3.80 -23.58 6.25
C ASN A 9 -2.33 -23.21 6.44
N GLN A 10 -2.03 -21.97 6.81
CA GLN A 10 -0.80 -21.69 7.55
C GLN A 10 -1.14 -20.73 8.68
N GLU A 11 -0.88 -21.15 9.92
CA GLU A 11 -0.61 -20.20 11.01
C GLU A 11 0.22 -19.07 10.40
N SER A 12 -0.18 -17.81 10.58
CA SER A 12 0.72 -16.70 10.26
C SER A 12 2.00 -16.96 11.06
N GLY A 13 3.01 -17.50 10.38
CA GLY A 13 4.21 -18.04 11.02
C GLY A 13 4.78 -16.93 11.88
N ARG A 14 4.91 -17.18 13.18
CA ARG A 14 5.45 -16.19 14.10
C ARG A 14 6.91 -15.94 13.72
N LEU A 15 7.15 -14.89 12.95
CA LEU A 15 8.49 -14.51 12.53
C LEU A 15 9.29 -14.09 13.76
N SER A 16 10.52 -14.60 13.88
CA SER A 16 11.45 -14.10 14.88
C SER A 16 11.86 -12.67 14.56
N ARG A 17 12.25 -11.89 15.58
CA ARG A 17 12.79 -10.53 15.37
C ARG A 17 13.92 -10.53 14.34
N SER A 18 14.78 -11.55 14.35
CA SER A 18 15.89 -11.69 13.39
C SER A 18 15.39 -11.80 11.95
N GLN A 19 14.37 -12.62 11.69
CA GLN A 19 13.78 -12.76 10.35
C GLN A 19 13.13 -11.46 9.90
N VAL A 20 12.34 -10.81 10.76
CA VAL A 20 11.75 -9.50 10.45
C VAL A 20 12.84 -8.46 10.19
N ASN A 21 13.93 -8.51 10.96
CA ASN A 21 15.06 -7.61 10.83
C ASN A 21 15.89 -7.86 9.55
N GLN A 22 15.64 -8.92 8.77
CA GLN A 22 16.21 -9.06 7.43
C GLN A 22 15.47 -8.20 6.40
N LEU A 23 14.19 -7.91 6.65
CA LEU A 23 13.33 -7.11 5.77
C LEU A 23 13.35 -5.63 6.13
N ILE A 24 13.26 -5.32 7.42
CA ILE A 24 13.20 -3.97 7.96
C ILE A 24 14.30 -3.73 8.98
N ASP A 25 14.75 -2.50 9.17
CA ASP A 25 15.84 -2.15 10.07
C ASP A 25 15.34 -1.87 11.49
N LEU A 26 15.02 -2.93 12.24
CA LEU A 26 14.56 -2.84 13.62
C LEU A 26 15.65 -2.39 14.60
N ASP A 27 16.92 -2.47 14.21
CA ASP A 27 18.03 -2.01 15.04
C ASP A 27 18.13 -0.47 15.03
N ARG A 28 17.86 0.15 13.87
CA ARG A 28 17.74 1.61 13.76
C ARG A 28 16.37 2.12 14.19
N TYR A 29 15.31 1.36 13.94
CA TYR A 29 13.93 1.75 14.19
C TYR A 29 13.20 0.68 15.00
N PRO A 30 13.34 0.67 16.35
CA PRO A 30 12.82 -0.38 17.22
C PRO A 30 11.30 -0.27 17.44
N ILE A 31 10.53 -0.37 16.35
CA ILE A 31 9.06 -0.31 16.35
C ILE A 31 8.41 -1.46 17.13
N ASP A 32 9.16 -2.54 17.38
CA ASP A 32 8.77 -3.69 18.21
C ASP A 32 9.01 -3.44 19.71
N GLN A 33 9.73 -2.37 20.09
CA GLN A 33 10.15 -2.08 21.47
C GLN A 33 9.93 -0.61 21.83
N LEU A 34 8.72 -0.11 21.59
CA LEU A 34 8.37 1.31 21.78
C LEU A 34 8.52 1.82 23.23
N GLU A 35 8.49 0.93 24.21
CA GLU A 35 8.66 1.29 25.63
C GLU A 35 10.12 1.46 26.05
N SER A 36 11.07 1.06 25.22
CA SER A 36 12.50 1.31 25.45
C SER A 36 12.84 2.78 25.23
N ASP A 37 13.98 3.23 25.76
CA ASP A 37 14.45 4.60 25.53
C ASP A 37 14.62 4.90 24.04
N ALA A 38 15.22 3.99 23.26
CA ALA A 38 15.35 4.13 21.82
C ALA A 38 13.98 4.13 21.08
N GLY A 39 13.01 3.37 21.59
CA GLY A 39 11.64 3.37 21.08
C GLY A 39 10.90 4.70 21.33
N ARG A 40 11.12 5.29 22.51
CA ARG A 40 10.57 6.62 22.86
C ARG A 40 11.21 7.73 22.03
N ASP A 41 12.52 7.66 21.81
CA ASP A 41 13.22 8.58 20.91
C ASP A 41 12.66 8.50 19.48
N LEU A 42 12.39 7.29 18.98
CA LEU A 42 11.73 7.10 17.68
C LEU A 42 10.34 7.75 17.62
N ILE A 43 9.53 7.62 18.68
CA ILE A 43 8.21 8.27 18.76
C ILE A 43 8.35 9.79 18.66
N GLU A 44 9.30 10.38 19.37
CA GLU A 44 9.54 11.83 19.31
C GLU A 44 10.01 12.30 17.94
N ILE A 45 10.90 11.55 17.27
CA ILE A 45 11.28 11.81 15.88
C ILE A 45 10.05 11.79 14.97
N CYS A 46 9.20 10.78 15.09
CA CYS A 46 7.98 10.66 14.29
C CYS A 46 6.99 11.80 14.56
N ARG A 47 6.81 12.21 15.82
CA ARG A 47 5.96 13.36 16.19
C ARG A 47 6.46 14.65 15.58
N ASN A 48 7.76 14.90 15.66
CA ASN A 48 8.39 16.09 15.05
C ASN A 48 8.24 16.10 13.54
N ASN A 49 8.47 14.96 12.87
CA ASN A 49 8.27 14.81 11.43
C ASN A 49 6.81 15.09 11.03
N LEU A 50 5.84 14.55 11.78
CA LEU A 50 4.42 14.82 11.54
C LEU A 50 4.05 16.29 11.74
N ALA A 51 4.58 16.94 12.77
CA ALA A 51 4.30 18.36 13.04
C ALA A 51 4.84 19.29 11.94
N ILE A 52 5.97 18.95 11.33
CA ILE A 52 6.65 19.80 10.34
C ILE A 52 6.22 19.44 8.90
N GLN A 53 6.07 18.15 8.60
CA GLN A 53 5.96 17.63 7.23
C GLN A 53 4.62 16.90 6.97
N ALA A 54 3.74 16.78 7.97
CA ALA A 54 2.51 15.98 7.92
C ALA A 54 2.73 14.49 7.58
N ILE A 55 3.97 14.00 7.66
CA ILE A 55 4.36 12.60 7.45
C ILE A 55 5.52 12.22 8.36
N ALA A 56 5.53 10.98 8.87
CA ALA A 56 6.68 10.41 9.55
C ALA A 56 7.55 9.64 8.55
N LEU A 57 8.75 10.14 8.28
CA LEU A 57 9.69 9.49 7.37
C LEU A 57 10.69 8.63 8.15
N LEU A 58 10.87 7.38 7.72
CA LEU A 58 11.89 6.45 8.24
C LEU A 58 12.85 6.06 7.11
N PRO A 59 13.86 6.89 6.79
CA PRO A 59 14.78 6.62 5.69
C PRO A 59 15.52 5.30 5.88
N GLY A 60 15.52 4.45 4.84
CA GLY A 60 16.19 3.15 4.89
C GLY A 60 15.53 2.13 5.81
N PHE A 61 14.25 2.34 6.17
CA PHE A 61 13.53 1.40 7.03
C PHE A 61 13.41 0.01 6.40
N ILE A 62 13.13 -0.08 5.11
CA ILE A 62 13.19 -1.35 4.36
C ILE A 62 14.63 -1.55 3.90
N ARG A 63 15.20 -2.73 4.17
CA ARG A 63 16.59 -3.04 3.81
C ARG A 63 16.75 -3.16 2.28
N PRO A 64 17.88 -2.74 1.70
CA PRO A 64 18.09 -2.78 0.26
C PRO A 64 17.89 -4.16 -0.39
N ASN A 65 18.32 -5.24 0.27
CA ASN A 65 18.13 -6.60 -0.24
C ASN A 65 16.64 -6.96 -0.36
N ALA A 66 15.84 -6.62 0.67
CA ALA A 66 14.40 -6.84 0.64
C ALA A 66 13.71 -6.01 -0.45
N ILE A 67 14.14 -4.76 -0.69
CA ILE A 67 13.64 -3.96 -1.81
C ILE A 67 13.92 -4.65 -3.15
N SER A 68 15.14 -5.17 -3.34
CA SER A 68 15.51 -5.87 -4.58
C SER A 68 14.64 -7.11 -4.81
N GLU A 69 14.46 -7.95 -3.80
CA GLU A 69 13.63 -9.16 -3.87
C GLU A 69 12.15 -8.83 -4.14
N ILE A 70 11.58 -7.86 -3.42
CA ILE A 70 10.20 -7.38 -3.66
C ILE A 70 10.05 -6.85 -5.09
N THR A 71 11.06 -6.13 -5.59
CA THR A 71 11.04 -5.54 -6.93
C THR A 71 11.10 -6.63 -8.01
N GLU A 72 11.94 -7.65 -7.84
CA GLU A 72 12.04 -8.78 -8.75
C GLU A 72 10.72 -9.56 -8.81
N GLU A 73 10.13 -9.85 -7.65
CA GLU A 73 8.82 -10.51 -7.56
C GLU A 73 7.73 -9.67 -8.26
N ALA A 74 7.65 -8.37 -7.96
CA ALA A 74 6.68 -7.47 -8.56
C ALA A 74 6.86 -7.37 -10.09
N GLN A 75 8.10 -7.31 -10.57
CA GLN A 75 8.41 -7.24 -12.00
C GLN A 75 7.94 -8.49 -12.75
N GLY A 76 8.07 -9.68 -12.14
CA GLY A 76 7.57 -10.94 -12.69
C GLY A 76 6.04 -10.98 -12.84
N LEU A 77 5.32 -10.17 -12.05
CA LEU A 77 3.86 -10.12 -12.05
C LEU A 77 3.27 -9.07 -13.00
N VAL A 78 4.09 -8.18 -13.57
CA VAL A 78 3.63 -7.08 -14.43
C VAL A 78 2.80 -7.59 -15.62
N ASN A 79 3.22 -8.67 -16.27
CA ASN A 79 2.52 -9.24 -17.42
C ASN A 79 1.18 -9.90 -17.06
N GLN A 80 0.98 -10.21 -15.78
CA GLN A 80 -0.25 -10.80 -15.25
C GLN A 80 -1.17 -9.74 -14.65
N ALA A 81 -0.69 -8.50 -14.49
CA ALA A 81 -1.45 -7.43 -13.87
C ALA A 81 -2.64 -7.01 -14.75
N HIS A 82 -3.77 -6.76 -14.10
CA HIS A 82 -4.94 -6.19 -14.75
C HIS A 82 -4.69 -4.71 -15.01
N ARG A 83 -4.50 -4.36 -16.29
CA ARG A 83 -4.31 -2.98 -16.73
C ARG A 83 -5.65 -2.29 -16.91
N TYR A 84 -5.87 -1.24 -16.14
CA TYR A 84 -6.95 -0.28 -16.37
C TYR A 84 -6.39 0.87 -17.22
N ASP A 85 -6.97 1.08 -18.39
CA ASP A 85 -6.67 2.20 -19.30
C ASP A 85 -7.98 2.76 -19.82
N GLN A 86 -8.78 3.32 -18.90
CA GLN A 86 -10.07 3.92 -19.21
C GLN A 86 -10.21 5.27 -18.50
N PRO A 87 -10.79 6.29 -19.16
CA PRO A 87 -11.05 7.57 -18.49
C PRO A 87 -11.96 7.41 -17.28
N ARG A 88 -11.63 8.06 -16.17
CA ARG A 88 -12.43 8.05 -14.93
C ARG A 88 -12.92 9.47 -14.62
N ALA A 89 -14.11 9.61 -14.05
CA ALA A 89 -14.53 10.84 -13.38
C ALA A 89 -14.00 10.84 -11.93
N ALA A 90 -13.60 12.01 -11.42
CA ALA A 90 -13.06 12.13 -10.07
C ALA A 90 -14.12 11.84 -8.98
N PHE A 91 -15.40 12.06 -9.30
CA PHE A 91 -16.51 11.80 -8.41
C PHE A 91 -17.27 10.57 -8.88
N TYR A 92 -17.62 9.69 -7.95
CA TYR A 92 -18.48 8.56 -8.25
C TYR A 92 -19.86 9.05 -8.68
N GLU A 93 -20.29 8.63 -9.88
CA GLU A 93 -21.67 8.79 -10.32
C GLU A 93 -22.53 7.81 -9.49
N HIS A 94 -23.13 8.29 -8.41
CA HIS A 94 -24.08 7.49 -7.66
C HIS A 94 -25.39 7.35 -8.47
N PRO A 95 -25.97 6.15 -8.59
CA PRO A 95 -27.19 5.91 -9.38
C PRO A 95 -28.39 6.76 -8.94
N ASN A 96 -28.40 7.21 -7.68
CA ASN A 96 -29.50 7.95 -7.06
C ASN A 96 -29.22 9.46 -6.88
N HIS A 97 -28.21 10.03 -7.53
CA HIS A 97 -28.04 11.50 -7.55
C HIS A 97 -29.03 12.14 -8.52
N GLN A 98 -30.31 12.10 -8.16
CA GLN A 98 -31.34 12.96 -8.77
C GLN A 98 -31.17 14.44 -8.37
N HIS A 99 -30.34 14.73 -7.37
CA HIS A 99 -29.81 16.07 -7.14
C HIS A 99 -28.70 16.36 -8.14
N ARG A 100 -29.09 16.53 -9.42
CA ARG A 100 -28.28 17.30 -10.34
C ARG A 100 -28.15 18.69 -9.72
N ALA A 101 -26.93 19.08 -9.40
CA ALA A 101 -26.51 20.47 -9.43
C ALA A 101 -27.24 21.11 -10.62
N ARG A 102 -28.06 22.13 -10.32
CA ARG A 102 -28.93 22.79 -11.28
C ARG A 102 -28.08 23.09 -12.51
N ASP A 103 -28.55 22.74 -13.70
CA ASP A 103 -27.72 22.71 -14.92
C ASP A 103 -27.04 24.07 -15.26
N ASP A 104 -27.35 25.13 -14.51
CA ASP A 104 -26.79 26.49 -14.57
C ASP A 104 -25.52 26.73 -13.72
N ASP A 105 -25.12 25.82 -12.83
CA ASP A 105 -24.07 26.11 -11.82
C ASP A 105 -22.64 25.74 -12.23
N GLY A 106 -22.44 25.11 -13.39
CA GLY A 106 -21.13 24.67 -13.91
C GLY A 106 -20.44 23.55 -13.12
N TRP A 107 -20.92 23.21 -11.93
CA TRP A 107 -20.36 22.19 -11.05
C TRP A 107 -20.68 20.78 -11.53
N SER A 108 -21.83 20.59 -12.17
CA SER A 108 -22.19 19.33 -12.82
C SER A 108 -21.19 18.93 -13.93
N THR A 109 -20.75 19.89 -14.74
CA THR A 109 -19.75 19.71 -15.80
C THR A 109 -18.37 19.38 -15.23
N LEU A 110 -17.97 20.05 -14.14
CA LEU A 110 -16.70 19.77 -13.46
C LEU A 110 -16.66 18.37 -12.85
N ARG A 111 -17.75 17.91 -12.23
CA ARG A 111 -17.83 16.59 -11.58
C ARG A 111 -17.86 15.42 -12.54
N SER A 112 -18.45 15.63 -13.73
CA SER A 112 -18.52 14.64 -14.81
C SER A 112 -17.30 14.66 -15.74
N LYS A 113 -16.37 15.63 -15.55
CA LYS A 113 -15.15 15.72 -16.34
C LYS A 113 -14.30 14.46 -16.14
N ARG A 114 -14.10 13.74 -17.23
CA ARG A 114 -13.25 12.55 -17.24
C ARG A 114 -11.80 12.95 -17.43
N HIS A 115 -10.92 12.29 -16.70
CA HIS A 115 -9.48 12.40 -16.85
C HIS A 115 -8.90 11.04 -17.26
N PRO A 116 -7.77 11.04 -18.00
CA PRO A 116 -7.02 9.80 -18.23
C PRO A 116 -6.74 9.13 -16.88
N ASN A 117 -7.00 7.83 -16.82
CA ASN A 117 -6.68 7.02 -15.64
C ASN A 117 -6.02 5.74 -16.12
N ARG A 118 -4.77 5.55 -15.69
CA ARG A 118 -3.94 4.40 -16.05
C ARG A 118 -3.32 3.85 -14.79
N TYR A 119 -3.65 2.61 -14.46
CA TYR A 119 -3.04 1.90 -13.35
C TYR A 119 -3.08 0.39 -13.60
N CYS A 120 -2.16 -0.33 -12.96
CA CYS A 120 -2.12 -1.78 -12.97
C CYS A 120 -2.50 -2.28 -11.58
N GLN A 121 -3.36 -3.31 -11.51
CA GLN A 121 -3.65 -4.02 -10.28
C GLN A 121 -3.14 -5.45 -10.37
N ILE A 122 -2.36 -5.85 -9.38
CA ILE A 122 -2.04 -7.25 -9.11
C ILE A 122 -3.05 -7.73 -8.07
N LEU A 123 -3.85 -8.74 -8.41
CA LEU A 123 -4.83 -9.31 -7.49
C LEU A 123 -4.14 -10.16 -6.44
N ASN A 124 -4.69 -10.25 -5.24
CA ASN A 124 -4.06 -10.92 -4.11
C ASN A 124 -3.64 -12.37 -4.42
N TYR A 125 -4.43 -13.12 -5.20
CA TYR A 125 -4.10 -14.50 -5.58
C TYR A 125 -2.97 -14.63 -6.61
N GLN A 126 -2.61 -13.53 -7.28
CA GLN A 126 -1.51 -13.49 -8.25
C GLN A 126 -0.17 -13.32 -7.55
N ILE A 127 -0.16 -12.89 -6.28
CA ILE A 127 1.04 -12.87 -5.46
C ILE A 127 1.22 -14.28 -4.87
N PRO A 128 2.29 -14.99 -5.23
CA PRO A 128 2.54 -16.33 -4.72
C PRO A 128 2.59 -16.34 -3.18
N ASN A 129 1.91 -17.30 -2.56
CA ASN A 129 1.93 -17.46 -1.10
C ASN A 129 3.24 -18.04 -0.54
N ASN A 130 4.19 -18.38 -1.41
CA ASN A 130 5.49 -18.96 -1.10
C ASN A 130 6.66 -18.02 -1.44
N SER A 131 6.46 -16.70 -1.34
CA SER A 131 7.56 -15.74 -1.48
C SER A 131 8.66 -16.04 -0.45
N ASN A 132 9.92 -15.98 -0.90
CA ASN A 132 11.11 -16.16 -0.05
C ASN A 132 11.25 -15.06 1.02
N LEU A 133 10.40 -14.02 0.94
CA LEU A 133 10.30 -12.94 1.91
C LEU A 133 9.50 -13.31 3.18
N ARG A 134 8.88 -14.50 3.24
CA ARG A 134 8.16 -15.00 4.42
C ARG A 134 9.04 -15.85 5.34
#